data_AF-A0A533VNZ3-F1
#
_entry.id   AF-A0A533VNZ3-F1
#
_cell.length_a   1.000
_cell.length_b   1.000
_cell.length_c   1.000
_cell.angle_alpha   90.00
_cell.angle_beta   90.00
_cell.angle_gamma   90.00
#
_symmetry.space_group_name_H-M   'P 1'
#
loop_
_entity.id
_entity.type
_entity.pdbx_description
1 polymer ?
#
loop_
_entity_poly.entity_id
_entity_poly.type
_entity_poly.pdbx_seq_one_letter_code
_entity_poly.pdbx_strand_id
1 'polypeptide(L)'
;MRVKVARRYQITIPEEVREEVGVNVGDAVDVRSQGGRIVVEKIGKSWESVMEETRGAWKTHPVFKNMNDSVEIVDWLRRKSRKK
;
A
#
# COMPACT_ATOMS: atom_id res chain seq x y z
N MET A 1 7.83 -21.42 -15.86
CA MET A 1 8.73 -20.59 -16.69
C MET A 1 10.11 -20.48 -16.03
N ARG A 2 11.20 -20.28 -16.78
CA ARG A 2 12.56 -20.09 -16.22
C ARG A 2 13.06 -18.69 -16.57
N VAL A 3 13.64 -17.99 -15.60
CA VAL A 3 14.25 -16.67 -15.79
C VAL A 3 15.71 -16.71 -15.37
N LYS A 4 16.53 -15.85 -15.96
CA LYS A 4 17.94 -15.70 -15.61
C LYS A 4 18.09 -14.61 -14.56
N VAL A 5 18.98 -14.83 -13.60
CA VAL A 5 19.43 -13.78 -12.67
C VAL A 5 20.33 -12.82 -13.44
N ALA A 6 19.89 -11.56 -13.57
CA ALA A 6 20.64 -10.49 -14.21
C ALA A 6 21.69 -9.91 -13.25
N ARG A 7 22.39 -8.86 -13.70
CA ARG A 7 23.33 -8.12 -12.85
C ARG A 7 22.64 -7.63 -11.58
N ARG A 8 23.41 -7.45 -10.51
CA ARG A 8 22.89 -7.02 -9.19
C ARG A 8 21.77 -7.93 -8.67
N TYR A 9 21.78 -9.20 -9.05
CA TYR A 9 20.83 -10.23 -8.59
C TYR A 9 19.36 -9.94 -8.91
N GLN A 10 19.09 -9.17 -9.96
CA GLN A 10 17.73 -8.88 -10.39
C GLN A 10 17.13 -10.08 -11.13
N ILE A 11 15.88 -10.40 -10.82
CA ILE A 11 15.08 -11.35 -11.58
C ILE A 11 13.88 -10.63 -12.17
N THR A 12 13.56 -10.96 -13.42
CA THR A 12 12.29 -10.51 -14.01
C THR A 12 11.19 -11.40 -13.46
N ILE A 13 10.18 -10.79 -12.82
CA ILE A 13 8.95 -11.50 -12.47
C ILE A 13 8.08 -11.55 -13.72
N PRO A 14 7.76 -12.75 -14.23
CA PRO A 14 6.87 -12.95 -15.36
C PRO A 14 5.52 -12.25 -15.24
N GLU A 15 4.89 -11.88 -16.36
CA GLU A 15 3.55 -11.30 -16.37
C GLU A 15 2.52 -12.15 -15.62
N GLU A 16 2.39 -13.44 -15.99
CA GLU A 16 1.49 -14.40 -15.32
C GLU A 16 1.66 -14.43 -13.80
N VAL A 17 2.91 -14.37 -13.32
CA VAL A 17 3.22 -14.39 -11.87
C VAL A 17 2.92 -13.04 -11.22
N ARG A 18 3.19 -11.92 -11.91
CA ARG A 18 2.87 -10.58 -11.39
C ARG A 18 1.37 -10.37 -11.25
N GLU A 19 0.59 -10.87 -12.20
CA GLU A 19 -0.88 -10.79 -12.18
C GLU A 19 -1.45 -11.62 -11.04
N GLU A 20 -0.99 -12.87 -10.89
CA GLU A 20 -1.44 -13.77 -9.81
C GLU A 20 -1.13 -13.20 -8.42
N VAL A 21 0.07 -12.65 -8.22
CA VAL A 21 0.50 -12.09 -6.92
C VAL A 21 0.05 -10.63 -6.73
N GLY A 22 -0.37 -9.95 -7.80
CA GLY A 22 -0.78 -8.54 -7.79
C GLY A 22 0.37 -7.56 -7.55
N VAL A 23 1.57 -7.82 -8.07
CA VAL A 23 2.75 -6.94 -7.94
C VAL A 23 2.88 -6.02 -9.14
N ASN A 24 2.94 -4.72 -8.88
CA ASN A 24 3.07 -3.65 -9.87
C ASN A 24 4.44 -2.98 -9.80
N VAL A 25 4.78 -2.24 -10.85
CA VAL A 25 5.98 -1.40 -10.88
C VAL A 25 5.90 -0.35 -9.76
N GLY A 26 6.93 -0.31 -8.92
CA GLY A 26 7.02 0.61 -7.78
C GLY A 26 6.56 0.02 -6.45
N ASP A 27 5.95 -1.18 -6.44
CA ASP A 27 5.60 -1.86 -5.21
C ASP A 27 6.86 -2.25 -4.42
N ALA A 28 6.79 -2.10 -3.09
CA ALA A 28 7.76 -2.68 -2.19
C ALA A 28 7.42 -4.17 -1.96
N VAL A 29 8.45 -5.00 -1.80
CA VAL A 29 8.30 -6.43 -1.51
C VAL A 29 9.26 -6.84 -0.39
N ASP A 30 8.82 -7.77 0.44
CA ASP A 30 9.65 -8.43 1.45
C ASP A 30 10.27 -9.66 0.81
N VAL A 31 11.57 -9.86 1.01
CA VAL A 31 12.33 -10.92 0.37
C VAL A 31 13.08 -11.69 1.44
N ARG A 32 12.76 -12.98 1.58
CA ARG A 32 13.37 -13.85 2.59
C ARG A 32 13.73 -15.22 2.04
N SER A 33 14.61 -15.92 2.74
CA SER A 33 14.96 -17.31 2.42
C SER A 33 14.14 -18.28 3.30
N GLN A 34 13.61 -19.34 2.70
CA GLN A 34 12.89 -20.39 3.42
C GLN A 34 13.16 -21.74 2.77
N GLY A 35 13.90 -22.63 3.46
CA GLY A 35 14.16 -23.99 2.99
C GLY A 35 14.85 -24.05 1.61
N GLY A 36 15.84 -23.19 1.37
CA GLY A 36 16.53 -23.10 0.07
C GLY A 36 15.73 -22.42 -1.05
N ARG A 37 14.58 -21.81 -0.72
CA ARG A 37 13.75 -21.02 -1.65
C ARG A 37 13.83 -19.54 -1.29
N ILE A 38 13.64 -18.69 -2.29
CA ILE A 38 13.40 -17.26 -2.08
C ILE A 38 11.89 -17.06 -2.08
N VAL A 39 11.37 -16.49 -1.00
CA VAL A 39 9.97 -16.08 -0.88
C VAL A 39 9.92 -14.57 -1.03
N VAL A 40 9.07 -14.10 -1.94
CA VAL A 40 8.84 -12.67 -2.21
C VAL A 40 7.37 -12.39 -1.93
N GLU A 41 7.09 -11.48 -1.00
CA GLU A 41 5.74 -11.09 -0.63
C GLU A 41 5.56 -9.59 -0.83
N LYS A 42 4.42 -9.17 -1.37
CA LYS A 42 4.11 -7.75 -1.55
C LYS A 42 3.97 -7.07 -0.19
N ILE A 43 4.74 -6.01 0.02
CA ILE A 43 4.59 -5.14 1.18
C ILE A 43 3.56 -4.08 0.82
N GLY A 44 2.42 -4.16 1.49
CA GLY A 44 1.43 -3.12 1.48
C GLY A 44 0.42 -3.42 2.56
N LYS A 45 0.25 -2.49 3.51
CA LYS A 45 -1.06 -2.40 4.15
C LYS A 45 -2.01 -2.04 3.01
N SER A 46 -3.04 -2.85 2.81
CA SER A 46 -4.09 -2.46 1.89
C SER A 46 -4.61 -1.08 2.32
N TRP A 47 -5.13 -0.27 1.40
CA TRP A 47 -5.71 1.03 1.76
C TRP A 47 -6.75 0.86 2.89
N GLU A 48 -7.44 -0.28 2.88
CA GLU A 48 -8.38 -0.70 3.91
C GLU A 48 -7.69 -0.89 5.27
N SER A 49 -6.54 -1.55 5.33
CA SER A 49 -5.76 -1.70 6.57
C SER A 49 -5.23 -0.35 7.11
N VAL A 50 -4.78 0.54 6.23
CA VAL A 50 -4.37 1.90 6.64
C VAL A 50 -5.56 2.71 7.16
N MET A 51 -6.70 2.62 6.48
CA MET A 51 -7.93 3.31 6.90
C MET A 51 -8.48 2.73 8.20
N GLU A 52 -8.36 1.42 8.42
CA GLU A 52 -8.78 0.77 9.65
C GLU A 52 -7.92 1.21 10.84
N GLU A 53 -6.60 1.25 10.68
CA GLU A 53 -5.69 1.74 11.73
C GLU A 53 -5.91 3.21 12.08
N THR A 54 -6.28 4.02 11.09
CA THR A 54 -6.52 5.45 11.28
C THR A 54 -7.97 5.78 11.66
N ARG A 55 -8.86 4.77 11.72
CA ARG A 55 -10.27 4.96 12.06
C ARG A 55 -10.42 5.52 13.47
N GLY A 56 -10.95 6.72 13.54
CA GLY A 56 -11.22 7.40 14.80
C GLY A 56 -10.02 8.10 15.43
N ALA A 57 -8.91 8.27 14.69
CA ALA A 57 -7.78 9.12 15.10
C ALA A 57 -8.22 10.56 15.48
N TRP A 58 -9.37 11.00 14.98
CA TRP A 58 -9.92 12.34 15.19
C TRP A 58 -11.18 12.40 16.06
N LYS A 59 -11.52 11.33 16.81
CA LYS A 59 -12.74 11.24 17.66
C LYS A 59 -12.85 12.36 18.70
N THR A 60 -11.73 12.88 19.18
CA THR A 60 -11.69 13.96 20.19
C THR A 60 -11.53 15.35 19.57
N HIS A 61 -11.33 15.45 18.26
CA HIS A 61 -11.07 16.73 17.60
C HIS A 61 -12.36 17.58 17.49
N PRO A 62 -12.35 18.86 17.91
CA PRO A 62 -13.58 19.67 18.01
C PRO A 62 -14.33 19.83 16.68
N VAL A 63 -13.60 19.78 15.55
CA VAL A 63 -14.17 19.96 14.20
C VAL A 63 -14.43 18.61 13.50
N PHE A 64 -13.64 17.57 13.82
CA PHE A 64 -13.59 16.34 13.01
C PHE A 64 -14.15 15.12 13.74
N LYS A 65 -14.60 15.26 14.99
CA LYS A 65 -15.17 14.17 15.81
C LYS A 65 -16.33 13.41 15.15
N ASN A 66 -17.06 14.06 14.25
CA ASN A 66 -18.23 13.51 13.57
C ASN A 66 -17.92 13.13 12.10
N MET A 67 -16.67 13.20 11.67
CA MET A 67 -16.23 12.76 10.34
C MET A 67 -15.69 11.34 10.41
N ASN A 68 -15.96 10.54 9.38
CA ASN A 68 -15.72 9.11 9.39
C ASN A 68 -14.24 8.74 9.27
N ASP A 69 -13.50 9.43 8.40
CA ASP A 69 -12.10 9.15 8.13
C ASP A 69 -11.30 10.39 7.68
N SER A 70 -10.01 10.19 7.47
CA SER A 70 -9.07 11.23 7.06
C SER A 70 -9.34 11.76 5.65
N VAL A 71 -10.00 10.99 4.76
CA VAL A 71 -10.35 11.44 3.40
C VAL A 71 -11.46 12.49 3.47
N GLU A 72 -12.50 12.23 4.25
CA GLU A 72 -13.60 13.18 4.46
C GLU A 72 -13.10 14.52 5.04
N ILE A 73 -12.16 14.46 5.98
CA ILE A 73 -11.52 15.64 6.58
C ILE A 73 -10.71 16.43 5.53
N VAL A 74 -9.89 15.74 4.72
CA VAL A 74 -9.07 16.40 3.68
C VAL A 74 -9.95 17.05 2.61
N ASP A 75 -11.02 16.39 2.18
CA ASP A 75 -11.97 16.96 1.21
C ASP A 75 -12.71 18.17 1.78
N TRP A 76 -13.11 18.12 3.06
CA TRP A 76 -13.70 19.27 3.73
C TRP A 76 -12.74 20.46 3.78
N LEU A 77 -11.47 20.24 4.16
CA LEU A 77 -10.43 21.28 4.20
C LEU A 77 -10.21 21.92 2.83
N ARG A 78 -10.12 21.11 1.77
CA ARG A 78 -9.99 21.57 0.38
C ARG A 78 -11.20 22.38 -0.09
N ARG A 79 -12.42 22.00 0.30
CA ARG A 79 -13.63 22.78 -0.01
C ARG A 79 -13.67 24.12 0.72
N LYS A 80 -13.22 24.15 1.99
CA LYS A 80 -13.08 25.39 2.77
C LYS A 80 -12.05 26.35 2.17
N SER A 81 -10.92 25.85 1.66
CA SER A 81 -9.88 26.69 1.07
C SER A 81 -10.31 27.34 -0.25
N ARG A 82 -11.26 26.75 -0.98
CA ARG A 82 -11.80 27.28 -2.24
C ARG A 82 -12.89 28.34 -2.05
N LYS A 83 -13.41 28.51 -0.83
CA LYS A 83 -14.47 29.49 -0.50
C LYS A 83 -13.92 30.79 0.08
N LYS A 84 -12.62 31.04 -0.06
CA LYS A 84 -11.92 32.25 0.39
C LYS A 84 -11.27 32.89 -0.82
#